data_AF-A0ABD5S6N9-F1
#
_entry.id   AF-A0ABD5S6N9-F1
#
_cell.length_a   1.000
_cell.length_b   1.000
_cell.length_c   1.000
_cell.angle_alpha   90.00
_cell.angle_beta   90.00
_cell.angle_gamma   90.00
#
_symmetry.space_group_name_H-M   'P 1'
#
loop_
_entity.id
_entity.type
_entity.pdbx_description
1 polymer ?
#
loop_
_entity_poly.entity_id
_entity_poly.type
_entity_poly.pdbx_seq_one_letter_code
_entity_poly.pdbx_strand_id
1 'polypeptide(L)'
;DALREVGDRGEAMEVMGDGAAAVVTRLHDEGTLDGVLGLGGSGNTSVATTAMRALPYGVPKLMVSTMASGDTRPYVGSRDVTMMYSVADIEGLNQLSRRVLSNAALAMVGMVDADVDVGSDAAATVGVTMFGVTTPCVKAARAWLEERDYEAIVFHATGTGGQAMEDLVEQGVIDATLDATTTELADELVGGVLSA
;
A
#
# COMPACT_ATOMS: atom_id res chain seq x y z
N ASP A 1 9.21 -12.21 -27.25
CA ASP A 1 8.91 -13.44 -27.99
C ASP A 1 8.82 -14.67 -27.08
N ALA A 2 9.81 -14.93 -26.23
CA ALA A 2 9.78 -16.04 -25.25
C ALA A 2 8.47 -16.18 -24.43
N LEU A 3 7.96 -15.11 -23.80
CA LEU A 3 6.70 -15.17 -23.03
C LEU A 3 5.47 -15.57 -23.85
N ARG A 4 5.42 -15.14 -25.12
CA ARG A 4 4.32 -15.50 -26.01
C ARG A 4 4.41 -16.95 -26.45
N GLU A 5 5.62 -17.48 -26.57
CA GLU A 5 5.88 -18.88 -26.94
C GLU A 5 5.56 -19.84 -25.80
N VAL A 6 5.85 -19.47 -24.55
CA VAL A 6 5.49 -20.26 -23.35
C VAL A 6 3.96 -20.30 -23.18
N GLY A 7 3.29 -19.17 -23.38
CA GLY A 7 1.82 -19.10 -23.33
C GLY A 7 1.21 -19.26 -21.94
N ASP A 8 2.02 -19.20 -20.89
CA ASP A 8 1.54 -19.21 -19.51
C ASP A 8 0.98 -17.84 -19.13
N ARG A 9 -0.31 -17.82 -18.80
CA ARG A 9 -1.01 -16.57 -18.46
C ARG A 9 -0.48 -15.96 -17.15
N GLY A 10 -0.15 -16.78 -16.16
CA GLY A 10 0.34 -16.31 -14.86
C GLY A 10 1.69 -15.63 -15.01
N GLU A 11 2.65 -16.30 -15.66
CA GLU A 11 3.98 -15.76 -15.94
C GLU A 11 3.91 -14.46 -16.76
N ALA A 12 3.05 -14.43 -17.79
CA ALA A 12 2.85 -13.22 -18.58
C ALA A 12 2.28 -12.06 -17.78
N MET A 13 1.43 -12.32 -16.77
CA MET A 13 0.84 -11.30 -15.91
C MET A 13 1.83 -10.78 -14.87
N GLU A 14 2.69 -11.66 -14.34
CA GLU A 14 3.79 -11.27 -13.44
C GLU A 14 4.74 -10.31 -14.15
N VAL A 15 5.26 -10.69 -15.34
CA VAL A 15 6.16 -9.82 -16.11
C VAL A 15 5.48 -8.51 -16.53
N MET A 16 4.18 -8.54 -16.83
CA MET A 16 3.43 -7.32 -17.13
C MET A 16 3.31 -6.42 -15.89
N GLY A 17 3.11 -6.99 -14.70
CA GLY A 17 3.11 -6.27 -13.43
C GLY A 17 4.43 -5.57 -13.17
N ASP A 18 5.55 -6.28 -13.34
CA ASP A 18 6.90 -5.75 -13.17
C ASP A 18 7.21 -4.63 -14.18
N GLY A 19 6.83 -4.84 -15.44
CA GLY A 19 6.97 -3.82 -16.48
C GLY A 19 6.15 -2.57 -16.18
N ALA A 20 4.91 -2.74 -15.70
CA ALA A 20 4.06 -1.63 -15.31
C ALA A 20 4.63 -0.88 -14.10
N ALA A 21 5.15 -1.60 -13.10
CA ALA A 21 5.86 -1.02 -11.94
C ALA A 21 7.05 -0.16 -12.39
N ALA A 22 7.94 -0.69 -13.23
CA ALA A 22 9.09 0.05 -13.73
C ALA A 22 8.68 1.32 -14.50
N VAL A 23 7.59 1.26 -15.26
CA VAL A 23 7.08 2.43 -16.00
C VAL A 23 6.53 3.49 -15.06
N VAL A 24 5.68 3.12 -14.08
CA VAL A 24 5.08 4.13 -13.19
C VAL A 24 6.11 4.75 -12.26
N THR A 25 7.08 3.97 -11.75
CA THR A 25 8.19 4.50 -10.94
C THR A 25 9.00 5.52 -11.74
N ARG A 26 9.39 5.18 -12.98
CA ARG A 26 10.13 6.13 -13.83
C ARG A 26 9.33 7.42 -14.10
N LEU A 27 8.02 7.31 -14.41
CA LEU A 27 7.19 8.49 -14.68
C LEU A 27 7.00 9.36 -13.43
N HIS A 28 6.91 8.74 -12.25
CA HIS A 28 6.86 9.44 -10.97
C HIS A 28 8.18 10.16 -10.67
N ASP A 29 9.32 9.49 -10.85
CA ASP A 29 10.64 10.08 -10.65
C ASP A 29 10.93 11.23 -11.62
N GLU A 30 10.34 11.17 -12.83
CA GLU A 30 10.35 12.25 -13.83
C GLU A 30 9.39 13.41 -13.50
N GLY A 31 8.55 13.29 -12.46
CA GLY A 31 7.56 14.29 -12.06
C GLY A 31 6.40 14.43 -13.05
N THR A 32 6.08 13.37 -13.78
CA THR A 32 5.03 13.36 -14.83
C THR A 32 3.84 12.45 -14.50
N LEU A 33 3.86 11.83 -13.31
CA LEU A 33 2.78 10.99 -12.79
C LEU A 33 2.41 11.47 -11.40
N ASP A 34 1.18 11.97 -11.27
CA ASP A 34 0.63 12.43 -9.99
C ASP A 34 -0.23 11.36 -9.30
N GLY A 35 -0.58 10.26 -9.98
CA GLY A 35 -1.38 9.18 -9.43
C GLY A 35 -1.68 8.06 -10.42
N VAL A 36 -2.17 6.93 -9.92
CA VAL A 36 -2.52 5.74 -10.73
C VAL A 36 -3.96 5.32 -10.46
N LEU A 37 -4.78 5.30 -11.50
CA LEU A 37 -6.11 4.70 -11.49
C LEU A 37 -6.13 3.44 -12.36
N GLY A 38 -6.46 2.30 -11.76
CA GLY A 38 -6.66 1.02 -12.44
C GLY A 38 -8.11 0.55 -12.33
N LEU A 39 -8.57 -0.27 -13.28
CA LEU A 39 -9.89 -0.90 -13.22
C LEU A 39 -9.91 -2.27 -13.89
N GLY A 40 -10.63 -3.27 -13.33
CA GLY A 40 -10.84 -4.55 -14.01
C GLY A 40 -11.10 -5.73 -13.08
N GLY A 41 -11.10 -6.92 -13.68
CA GLY A 41 -11.21 -8.19 -12.94
C GLY A 41 -9.94 -8.55 -12.17
N SER A 42 -9.88 -9.76 -11.61
CA SER A 42 -8.73 -10.26 -10.83
C SER A 42 -7.41 -10.06 -11.54
N GLY A 43 -7.37 -10.32 -12.84
CA GLY A 43 -6.13 -10.24 -13.59
C GLY A 43 -5.56 -8.85 -13.74
N ASN A 44 -6.39 -7.88 -14.12
CA ASN A 44 -5.94 -6.50 -14.20
C ASN A 44 -5.68 -5.92 -12.80
N THR A 45 -6.44 -6.35 -11.80
CA THR A 45 -6.19 -5.98 -10.40
C THR A 45 -4.78 -6.39 -9.97
N SER A 46 -4.35 -7.62 -10.27
CA SER A 46 -2.98 -8.06 -9.96
C SER A 46 -1.91 -7.19 -10.63
N VAL A 47 -2.03 -6.92 -11.93
CA VAL A 47 -1.05 -6.12 -12.68
C VAL A 47 -1.02 -4.67 -12.19
N ALA A 48 -2.19 -4.02 -12.13
CA ALA A 48 -2.29 -2.61 -11.77
C ALA A 48 -1.84 -2.37 -10.33
N THR A 49 -2.20 -3.26 -9.39
CA THR A 49 -1.79 -3.08 -8.00
C THR A 49 -0.32 -3.40 -7.77
N THR A 50 0.30 -4.28 -8.57
CA THR A 50 1.77 -4.44 -8.56
C THR A 50 2.46 -3.13 -8.94
N ALA A 51 1.96 -2.44 -9.98
CA ALA A 51 2.47 -1.12 -10.34
C ALA A 51 2.21 -0.07 -9.24
N MET A 52 1.00 -0.03 -8.67
CA MET A 52 0.66 0.91 -7.59
C MET A 52 1.57 0.73 -6.37
N ARG A 53 1.87 -0.51 -5.97
CA ARG A 53 2.72 -0.80 -4.80
C ARG A 53 4.18 -0.37 -4.97
N ALA A 54 4.64 -0.21 -6.22
CA ALA A 54 5.99 0.28 -6.51
C ALA A 54 6.15 1.79 -6.30
N LEU A 55 5.06 2.53 -6.12
CA LEU A 55 5.08 3.96 -5.86
C LEU A 55 5.20 4.26 -4.35
N PRO A 56 5.83 5.38 -3.95
CA PRO A 56 5.93 5.80 -2.56
C PRO A 56 4.56 5.97 -1.88
N TYR A 57 4.52 5.89 -0.55
CA TYR A 57 3.33 6.26 0.23
C TYR A 57 2.91 7.70 -0.06
N GLY A 58 1.61 7.96 0.02
CA GLY A 58 1.02 9.28 -0.24
C GLY A 58 0.67 9.50 -1.71
N VAL A 59 1.38 8.88 -2.67
CA VAL A 59 0.98 8.97 -4.09
C VAL A 59 -0.43 8.38 -4.27
N PRO A 60 -1.39 9.11 -4.88
CA PRO A 60 -2.74 8.60 -5.14
C PRO A 60 -2.77 7.28 -5.93
N LYS A 61 -3.30 6.21 -5.32
CA LYS A 61 -3.42 4.86 -5.91
C LYS A 61 -4.85 4.32 -5.76
N LEU A 62 -5.62 4.24 -6.85
CA LEU A 62 -7.02 3.79 -6.81
C LEU A 62 -7.28 2.64 -7.77
N MET A 63 -7.78 1.53 -7.25
CA MET A 63 -8.11 0.34 -8.03
C MET A 63 -9.60 0.02 -7.99
N VAL A 64 -10.30 0.15 -9.11
CA VAL A 64 -11.69 -0.29 -9.27
C VAL A 64 -11.73 -1.78 -9.63
N SER A 65 -12.00 -2.64 -8.66
CA SER A 65 -11.83 -4.10 -8.82
C SER A 65 -13.12 -4.87 -8.57
N THR A 66 -13.33 -5.95 -9.34
CA THR A 66 -14.34 -6.98 -9.01
C THR A 66 -13.96 -7.82 -7.78
N MET A 67 -12.70 -7.71 -7.32
CA MET A 67 -12.15 -8.45 -6.18
C MET A 67 -12.14 -7.64 -4.89
N ALA A 68 -12.55 -6.37 -4.91
CA ALA A 68 -12.45 -5.48 -3.74
C ALA A 68 -13.31 -5.93 -2.55
N SER A 69 -14.42 -6.66 -2.79
CA SER A 69 -15.26 -7.25 -1.75
C SER A 69 -14.83 -8.69 -1.42
N GLY A 70 -13.54 -8.90 -1.17
CA GLY A 70 -12.92 -10.20 -0.90
C GLY A 70 -11.60 -10.06 -0.14
N ASP A 71 -10.74 -11.08 -0.24
CA ASP A 71 -9.37 -10.96 0.25
C ASP A 71 -8.57 -10.03 -0.66
N THR A 72 -8.18 -8.88 -0.12
CA THR A 72 -7.44 -7.85 -0.84
C THR A 72 -5.99 -7.76 -0.42
N ARG A 73 -5.54 -8.57 0.54
CA ARG A 73 -4.15 -8.56 1.02
C ARG A 73 -3.12 -8.73 -0.10
N PRO A 74 -3.29 -9.63 -1.09
CA PRO A 74 -2.33 -9.76 -2.21
C PRO A 74 -2.31 -8.54 -3.15
N TYR A 75 -3.33 -7.69 -3.12
CA TYR A 75 -3.44 -6.51 -3.97
C TYR A 75 -2.94 -5.25 -3.24
N VAL A 76 -3.25 -5.09 -1.96
CA VAL A 76 -2.85 -3.91 -1.18
C VAL A 76 -1.45 -4.07 -0.60
N GLY A 77 -1.11 -5.25 -0.10
CA GLY A 77 0.14 -5.49 0.64
C GLY A 77 0.24 -4.61 1.87
N SER A 78 1.44 -4.06 2.10
CA SER A 78 1.76 -3.04 3.11
C SER A 78 1.51 -1.60 2.63
N ARG A 79 1.08 -1.39 1.38
CA ARG A 79 0.97 -0.06 0.76
C ARG A 79 -0.42 0.55 0.93
N ASP A 80 -0.54 1.84 0.66
CA ASP A 80 -1.75 2.67 0.77
C ASP A 80 -2.64 2.61 -0.49
N VAL A 81 -2.80 1.43 -1.08
CA VAL A 81 -3.67 1.23 -2.26
C VAL A 81 -5.15 1.28 -1.86
N THR A 82 -5.91 2.19 -2.48
CA THR A 82 -7.36 2.27 -2.26
C THR A 82 -8.12 1.35 -3.22
N MET A 83 -8.92 0.43 -2.67
CA MET A 83 -9.76 -0.49 -3.43
C MET A 83 -11.21 0.01 -3.51
N MET A 84 -11.75 0.15 -4.73
CA MET A 84 -13.15 0.47 -4.98
C MET A 84 -13.86 -0.72 -5.62
N TYR A 85 -14.95 -1.21 -5.01
CA TYR A 85 -15.68 -2.35 -5.56
C TYR A 85 -16.48 -1.96 -6.81
N SER A 86 -16.27 -2.69 -7.90
CA SER A 86 -16.99 -2.46 -9.17
C SER A 86 -18.47 -2.85 -9.10
N VAL A 87 -18.87 -3.66 -8.11
CA VAL A 87 -20.20 -4.23 -7.88
C VAL A 87 -20.64 -5.25 -8.94
N ALA A 88 -20.54 -4.89 -10.21
CA ALA A 88 -20.74 -5.78 -11.35
C ALA A 88 -19.41 -6.01 -12.09
N ASP A 89 -19.39 -7.02 -12.96
CA ASP A 89 -18.24 -7.22 -13.83
C ASP A 89 -18.04 -6.02 -14.76
N ILE A 90 -16.78 -5.78 -15.13
CA ILE A 90 -16.39 -4.66 -16.00
C ILE A 90 -16.41 -5.17 -17.45
N GLU A 91 -17.61 -5.49 -17.92
CA GLU A 91 -17.89 -5.89 -19.29
C GLU A 91 -18.71 -4.79 -19.98
N GLY A 92 -18.01 -3.75 -20.44
CA GLY A 92 -18.64 -2.59 -21.06
C GLY A 92 -19.32 -1.62 -20.09
N LEU A 93 -20.03 -0.63 -20.65
CA LEU A 93 -20.64 0.44 -19.89
C LEU A 93 -22.15 0.26 -19.74
N ASN A 94 -22.60 0.04 -18.51
CA ASN A 94 -24.01 0.04 -18.10
C ASN A 94 -24.28 1.19 -17.12
N GLN A 95 -25.54 1.35 -16.69
CA GLN A 95 -25.93 2.42 -15.76
C GLN A 95 -25.10 2.41 -14.46
N LEU A 96 -24.84 1.24 -13.92
CA LEU A 96 -24.08 1.05 -12.68
C LEU A 96 -22.59 1.31 -12.91
N SER A 97 -21.97 0.68 -13.91
CA SER A 97 -20.53 0.85 -14.15
C SER A 97 -20.18 2.29 -14.51
N ARG A 98 -21.03 3.02 -15.25
CA ARG A 98 -20.85 4.47 -15.46
C ARG A 98 -20.81 5.24 -14.15
N ARG A 99 -21.70 4.93 -13.21
CA ARG A 99 -21.74 5.62 -11.91
C ARG A 99 -20.52 5.32 -11.06
N VAL A 100 -20.12 4.05 -10.97
CA VAL A 100 -18.94 3.63 -10.21
C VAL A 100 -17.66 4.24 -10.79
N LEU A 101 -17.47 4.13 -12.11
CA LEU A 101 -16.29 4.71 -12.77
C LEU A 101 -16.26 6.24 -12.67
N SER A 102 -17.42 6.91 -12.69
CA SER A 102 -17.48 8.36 -12.45
C SER A 102 -17.03 8.70 -11.02
N ASN A 103 -17.48 7.95 -10.02
CA ASN A 103 -17.04 8.15 -8.65
C ASN A 103 -15.53 7.89 -8.50
N ALA A 104 -15.00 6.85 -9.14
CA ALA A 104 -13.56 6.55 -9.14
C ALA A 104 -12.73 7.70 -9.74
N ALA A 105 -13.17 8.22 -10.89
CA ALA A 105 -12.51 9.36 -11.53
C ALA A 105 -12.55 10.60 -10.65
N LEU A 106 -13.71 10.93 -10.07
CA LEU A 106 -13.84 12.07 -9.15
C LEU A 106 -12.99 11.91 -7.89
N ALA A 107 -12.90 10.70 -7.34
CA ALA A 107 -12.04 10.40 -6.20
C ALA A 107 -10.56 10.60 -6.57
N MET A 108 -10.11 10.11 -7.73
CA MET A 108 -8.73 10.30 -8.18
C MET A 108 -8.40 11.77 -8.42
N VAL A 109 -9.28 12.51 -9.10
CA VAL A 109 -9.12 13.97 -9.28
C VAL A 109 -9.00 14.66 -7.93
N GLY A 110 -9.88 14.33 -6.97
CA GLY A 110 -9.80 14.91 -5.62
C GLY A 110 -8.52 14.56 -4.86
N MET A 111 -7.97 13.35 -5.02
CA MET A 111 -6.70 12.96 -4.39
C MET A 111 -5.48 13.61 -5.04
N VAL A 112 -5.51 13.82 -6.36
CA VAL A 112 -4.41 14.43 -7.12
C VAL A 112 -4.40 15.96 -6.99
N ASP A 113 -5.57 16.59 -7.01
CA ASP A 113 -5.68 18.06 -6.93
C ASP A 113 -5.52 18.59 -5.49
N ALA A 114 -5.59 17.71 -4.48
CA ALA A 114 -5.47 18.11 -3.09
C ALA A 114 -4.00 18.36 -2.71
N ASP A 115 -3.70 19.63 -2.39
CA ASP A 115 -2.47 19.98 -1.70
C ASP A 115 -2.65 19.74 -0.20
N VAL A 116 -2.16 18.59 0.29
CA VAL A 116 -2.24 18.22 1.70
C VAL A 116 -0.89 18.47 2.35
N ASP A 117 -0.79 19.54 3.14
CA ASP A 117 0.35 19.77 4.01
C ASP A 117 0.24 18.85 5.23
N VAL A 118 0.96 17.74 5.18
CA VAL A 118 1.06 16.71 6.24
C VAL A 118 2.46 16.67 6.84
N GLY A 119 3.25 17.72 6.66
CA GLY A 119 4.57 17.82 7.28
C GLY A 119 4.50 17.76 8.81
N SER A 120 5.52 17.16 9.40
CA SER A 120 5.74 17.18 10.84
C SER A 120 6.84 18.18 11.16
N ASP A 121 6.60 19.04 12.14
CA ASP A 121 7.62 19.96 12.67
C ASP A 121 8.56 19.26 13.69
N ALA A 122 8.36 17.95 13.94
CA ALA A 122 9.15 17.18 14.89
C ALA A 122 10.60 17.03 14.43
N ALA A 123 11.52 16.87 15.40
CA ALA A 123 12.94 16.73 15.14
C ALA A 123 13.33 15.43 14.42
N ALA A 124 12.55 14.36 14.63
CA ALA A 124 12.67 13.08 13.92
C ALA A 124 11.41 12.23 14.10
N THR A 125 11.18 11.30 13.17
CA THR A 125 10.08 10.34 13.20
C THR A 125 10.58 8.96 13.63
N VAL A 126 9.91 8.38 14.63
CA VAL A 126 10.23 7.06 15.19
C VAL A 126 9.11 6.07 14.93
N GLY A 127 9.44 4.98 14.22
CA GLY A 127 8.54 3.84 14.06
C GLY A 127 8.54 2.95 15.30
N VAL A 128 7.38 2.58 15.82
CA VAL A 128 7.25 1.78 17.05
C VAL A 128 6.34 0.58 16.84
N THR A 129 6.82 -0.64 17.05
CA THR A 129 5.98 -1.85 16.96
C THR A 129 5.23 -2.13 18.26
N MET A 130 3.97 -2.56 18.14
CA MET A 130 3.04 -2.72 19.25
C MET A 130 2.16 -3.95 19.09
N PHE A 131 1.75 -4.54 20.22
CA PHE A 131 0.65 -5.49 20.32
C PHE A 131 -0.20 -5.17 21.54
N GLY A 132 -1.39 -5.77 21.63
CA GLY A 132 -2.29 -5.55 22.77
C GLY A 132 -1.61 -5.79 24.14
N VAL A 133 -0.70 -6.78 24.21
CA VAL A 133 0.04 -7.12 25.43
C VAL A 133 1.23 -6.19 25.72
N THR A 134 1.76 -5.47 24.72
CA THR A 134 2.85 -4.51 24.88
C THR A 134 2.38 -3.06 24.91
N THR A 135 1.07 -2.81 24.79
CA THR A 135 0.48 -1.46 24.81
C THR A 135 0.95 -0.58 25.98
N PRO A 136 1.07 -1.06 27.23
CA PRO A 136 1.60 -0.22 28.32
C PRO A 136 3.04 0.26 28.09
N CYS A 137 3.90 -0.60 27.55
CA CYS A 137 5.28 -0.27 27.18
C CYS A 137 5.31 0.78 26.07
N VAL A 138 4.57 0.53 24.98
CA VAL A 138 4.52 1.42 23.81
C VAL A 138 3.94 2.79 24.16
N LYS A 139 2.92 2.86 25.02
CA LYS A 139 2.38 4.15 25.50
C LYS A 139 3.40 4.95 26.30
N ALA A 140 4.16 4.29 27.17
CA ALA A 140 5.22 4.95 27.94
C ALA A 140 6.35 5.45 27.04
N ALA A 141 6.79 4.63 26.08
CA ALA A 141 7.81 5.00 25.10
C ALA A 141 7.37 6.17 24.21
N ARG A 142 6.14 6.12 23.69
CA ARG A 142 5.55 7.20 22.90
C ARG A 142 5.54 8.53 23.67
N ALA A 143 5.06 8.54 24.91
CA ALA A 143 5.05 9.77 25.71
C ALA A 143 6.48 10.32 25.92
N TRP A 144 7.46 9.44 26.17
CA TRP A 144 8.86 9.82 26.34
C TRP A 144 9.46 10.44 25.06
N LEU A 145 9.08 9.92 23.90
CA LEU A 145 9.49 10.42 22.58
C LEU A 145 8.87 11.79 22.28
N GLU A 146 7.54 11.92 22.46
CA GLU A 146 6.81 13.16 22.21
C GLU A 146 7.27 14.30 23.14
N GLU A 147 7.61 14.00 24.40
CA GLU A 147 8.22 14.97 25.34
C GLU A 147 9.57 15.54 24.86
N ARG A 148 10.21 14.88 23.89
CA ARG A 148 11.52 15.22 23.33
C ARG A 148 11.44 15.69 21.89
N ASP A 149 10.24 16.05 21.43
CA ASP A 149 10.00 16.57 20.08
C ASP A 149 10.25 15.51 18.97
N TYR A 150 10.00 14.24 19.28
CA TYR A 150 9.96 13.17 18.29
C TYR A 150 8.52 12.78 17.96
N GLU A 151 8.24 12.58 16.68
CA GLU A 151 6.99 11.97 16.23
C GLU A 151 7.07 10.45 16.39
N ALA A 152 5.98 9.81 16.80
CA ALA A 152 5.90 8.37 16.94
C ALA A 152 4.78 7.77 16.08
N ILE A 153 5.15 6.96 15.08
CA ILE A 153 4.21 6.18 14.27
C ILE A 153 4.15 4.77 14.84
N VAL A 154 2.99 4.36 15.34
CA VAL A 154 2.82 3.05 15.98
C VAL A 154 2.24 2.04 15.01
N PHE A 155 2.97 0.93 14.80
CA PHE A 155 2.59 -0.18 13.94
C PHE A 155 2.12 -1.37 14.76
N HIS A 156 0.99 -1.96 14.38
CA HIS A 156 0.51 -3.18 15.02
C HIS A 156 1.27 -4.37 14.44
N ALA A 157 1.97 -5.14 15.28
CA ALA A 157 2.82 -6.25 14.88
C ALA A 157 1.98 -7.48 14.42
N THR A 158 1.41 -7.38 13.22
CA THR A 158 0.48 -8.34 12.60
C THR A 158 0.98 -8.90 11.26
N GLY A 159 2.28 -8.83 11.03
CA GLY A 159 2.98 -9.12 9.76
C GLY A 159 3.06 -7.88 8.89
N THR A 160 1.91 -7.44 8.38
CA THR A 160 1.84 -6.24 7.52
C THR A 160 2.23 -4.94 8.23
N GLY A 161 2.20 -4.93 9.57
CA GLY A 161 2.61 -3.77 10.35
C GLY A 161 4.12 -3.58 10.36
N GLY A 162 4.89 -4.65 10.62
CA GLY A 162 6.34 -4.65 10.46
C GLY A 162 6.75 -4.28 9.04
N GLN A 163 6.16 -4.93 8.03
CA GLN A 163 6.45 -4.64 6.61
C GLN A 163 6.19 -3.17 6.25
N ALA A 164 5.09 -2.58 6.72
CA ALA A 164 4.80 -1.17 6.47
C ALA A 164 5.80 -0.23 7.18
N MET A 165 6.25 -0.59 8.39
CA MET A 165 7.29 0.16 9.08
C MET A 165 8.61 0.13 8.29
N GLU A 166 9.02 -1.05 7.81
CA GLU A 166 10.23 -1.21 6.99
C GLU A 166 10.14 -0.43 5.67
N ASP A 167 9.01 -0.51 4.96
CA ASP A 167 8.77 0.25 3.73
C ASP A 167 8.89 1.78 3.96
N LEU A 168 8.45 2.28 5.12
CA LEU A 168 8.55 3.70 5.49
C LEU A 168 9.97 4.11 5.92
N VAL A 169 10.75 3.18 6.49
CA VAL A 169 12.19 3.39 6.73
C VAL A 169 12.94 3.51 5.40
N GLU A 170 12.68 2.61 4.44
CA GLU A 170 13.32 2.66 3.12
C GLU A 170 13.00 3.94 2.35
N GLN A 171 11.81 4.49 2.55
CA GLN A 171 11.37 5.77 1.95
C GLN A 171 11.88 7.01 2.69
N GLY A 172 12.60 6.84 3.81
CA GLY A 172 13.11 7.96 4.61
C GLY A 172 12.04 8.75 5.36
N VAL A 173 10.84 8.17 5.55
CA VAL A 173 9.79 8.77 6.39
C VAL A 173 10.06 8.52 7.87
N ILE A 174 10.68 7.38 8.19
CA ILE A 174 11.08 7.00 9.55
C ILE A 174 12.59 7.13 9.69
N ASP A 175 13.05 7.94 10.64
CA ASP A 175 14.47 8.17 10.93
C ASP A 175 15.07 7.11 11.87
N ALA A 176 14.24 6.55 12.75
CA ALA A 176 14.65 5.54 13.72
C ALA A 176 13.51 4.58 14.06
N THR A 177 13.86 3.39 14.52
CA THR A 177 12.87 2.40 14.97
C THR A 177 13.06 2.06 16.45
N LEU A 178 11.93 1.90 17.14
CA LEU A 178 11.82 1.25 18.43
C LEU A 178 11.00 -0.02 18.25
N ASP A 179 11.66 -1.10 17.84
CA ASP A 179 11.02 -2.39 17.64
C ASP A 179 10.77 -3.11 18.99
N ALA A 180 9.78 -2.61 19.73
CA ALA A 180 9.44 -3.08 21.07
C ALA A 180 8.67 -4.41 21.06
N THR A 181 8.10 -4.80 19.93
CA THR A 181 7.19 -5.94 19.78
C THR A 181 7.55 -6.79 18.56
N THR A 182 8.60 -7.59 18.69
CA THR A 182 9.10 -8.48 17.63
C THR A 182 8.31 -9.79 17.48
N THR A 183 6.99 -9.78 17.74
CA THR A 183 6.19 -11.02 17.81
C THR A 183 5.99 -11.68 16.46
N GLU A 184 6.10 -10.93 15.36
CA GLU A 184 5.97 -11.42 13.99
C GLU A 184 7.03 -12.48 13.67
N LEU A 185 8.23 -12.36 14.27
CA LEU A 185 9.30 -13.36 14.14
C LEU A 185 8.96 -14.71 14.79
N ALA A 186 8.15 -14.68 15.87
CA ALA A 186 7.70 -15.91 16.50
C ALA A 186 6.71 -16.64 15.58
N ASP A 187 5.76 -15.91 15.00
CA ASP A 187 4.81 -16.43 14.02
C ASP A 187 5.56 -16.99 12.78
N GLU A 188 6.53 -16.26 12.24
CA GLU A 188 7.35 -16.73 11.11
C GLU A 188 8.06 -18.06 11.42
N LEU A 189 8.64 -18.19 12.62
CA LEU A 189 9.37 -19.39 13.00
C LEU A 189 8.45 -20.62 13.18
N VAL A 190 7.22 -20.42 13.66
CA VAL A 190 6.32 -21.53 14.05
C VAL A 190 5.14 -21.75 13.11
N GLY A 191 5.02 -20.97 12.03
CA GLY A 191 3.92 -21.04 11.07
C GLY A 191 2.63 -20.37 11.56
N GLY A 192 2.77 -19.24 12.24
CA GLY A 192 1.68 -18.38 12.69
C GLY A 192 1.02 -17.62 11.55
N VAL A 193 -0.02 -16.84 11.88
CA VAL A 193 -0.85 -16.11 10.89
C VAL A 193 -0.36 -14.68 10.70
N LEU A 194 0.39 -14.16 11.67
CA LEU A 194 0.91 -12.80 11.75
C LEU A 194 2.42 -12.78 11.46
N SER A 195 2.83 -13.53 10.44
CA SER A 195 4.23 -13.69 9.98
C SER A 195 4.83 -12.37 9.50
N ALA A 196 6.12 -12.18 9.78
CA ALA A 196 6.95 -11.10 9.24
C ALA A 196 7.09 -11.18 7.72
#